data_AF-A0AA39GP13-F1
#
_entry.id   AF-A0AA39GP13-F1
#
_cell.length_a   1.000
_cell.length_b   1.000
_cell.length_c   1.000
_cell.angle_alpha   90.00
_cell.angle_beta   90.00
_cell.angle_gamma   90.00
#
_symmetry.space_group_name_H-M   'P 1'
#
loop_
_entity.id
_entity.type
_entity.pdbx_description
1 polymer ?
#
loop_
_entity_poly.entity_id
_entity_poly.type
_entity_poly.pdbx_seq_one_letter_code
_entity_poly.pdbx_strand_id
1 'polypeptide(L)'
;MVLGMPATNDDYAAVSGDHNPIHLVNAMAVCGGLTRTITHGMYVSTAVRNLVQRLLDNSSGSTMRRYDVSFVGMVHAKDRLEVHVEHVAMCQGGKTLDIEVHKIDDGELVLVGKAHAKQTDSVYVFTSRGSQQTGMGMSLYESSRAAKDNWDRADKYFLETYGFVITQIVKNNPNELTVQFGGRKGKRIQKYYMDMVYRPRCPRVGGSTTKGMMFPQVDTDTTSYAFRCPTGQSEFSMCAVSPSKKAKFFTQTHLQLVVEITIYRVGFLRS
;
A
#
# COMPACT_ATOMS: atom_id res chain seq x y z
N MET A 1 -23.67 13.15 11.79
CA MET A 1 -23.36 14.62 11.94
C MET A 1 -24.55 15.43 11.45
N VAL A 2 -24.79 16.66 11.91
CA VAL A 2 -26.01 17.42 11.54
C VAL A 2 -25.72 18.66 10.69
N LEU A 3 -26.49 18.86 9.62
CA LEU A 3 -26.53 20.06 8.79
C LEU A 3 -27.92 20.68 8.82
N GLY A 4 -28.01 21.99 9.03
CA GLY A 4 -29.27 22.73 8.88
C GLY A 4 -29.34 23.39 7.51
N MET A 5 -30.47 23.25 6.82
CA MET A 5 -30.71 23.95 5.56
C MET A 5 -31.07 25.42 5.82
N PRO A 6 -30.71 26.33 4.90
CA PRO A 6 -30.98 27.75 5.04
C PRO A 6 -32.48 28.01 5.05
N ALA A 7 -32.86 29.17 5.60
CA ALA A 7 -34.26 29.59 5.63
C ALA A 7 -34.79 30.01 4.25
N THR A 8 -33.90 30.41 3.34
CA THR A 8 -34.22 30.81 1.96
C THR A 8 -33.18 30.23 0.99
N ASN A 9 -33.55 30.12 -0.29
CA ASN A 9 -32.67 29.62 -1.34
C ASN A 9 -32.05 30.75 -2.18
N ASP A 10 -32.34 32.01 -1.84
CA ASP A 10 -31.99 33.19 -2.63
C ASP A 10 -30.48 33.37 -2.76
N ASP A 11 -29.74 33.20 -1.65
CA ASP A 11 -28.28 33.34 -1.63
C ASP A 11 -27.61 32.34 -2.58
N TYR A 12 -28.08 31.08 -2.58
CA TYR A 12 -27.53 30.07 -3.47
C TYR A 12 -27.88 30.38 -4.92
N ALA A 13 -29.12 30.78 -5.23
CA ALA A 13 -29.51 31.15 -6.57
C ALA A 13 -28.69 32.34 -7.10
N ALA A 14 -28.49 33.37 -6.28
CA ALA A 14 -27.69 34.54 -6.63
C ALA A 14 -26.23 34.21 -6.94
N VAL A 15 -25.62 33.29 -6.18
CA VAL A 15 -24.21 32.90 -6.37
C VAL A 15 -24.04 31.86 -7.49
N SER A 16 -24.95 30.89 -7.59
CA SER A 16 -24.84 29.79 -8.57
C SER A 16 -25.36 30.16 -9.96
N GLY A 17 -26.24 31.16 -10.05
CA GLY A 17 -26.99 31.48 -11.27
C GLY A 17 -28.18 30.55 -11.52
N ASP A 18 -28.43 29.56 -10.66
CA ASP A 18 -29.61 28.68 -10.75
C ASP A 18 -30.84 29.38 -10.16
N HIS A 19 -31.48 30.18 -11.01
CA HIS A 19 -32.72 30.89 -10.70
C HIS A 19 -33.98 30.07 -11.03
N ASN A 20 -33.91 28.74 -11.07
CA ASN A 20 -35.09 27.92 -11.33
C ASN A 20 -36.22 28.24 -10.31
N PRO A 21 -37.41 28.67 -10.78
CA PRO A 21 -38.46 29.17 -9.90
C PRO A 21 -38.98 28.18 -8.86
N ILE A 22 -38.81 26.86 -9.07
CA ILE A 22 -39.22 25.84 -8.09
C ILE A 22 -38.49 25.96 -6.74
N HIS A 23 -37.34 26.65 -6.71
CA HIS A 23 -36.57 26.91 -5.50
C HIS A 23 -36.94 28.24 -4.82
N LEU A 24 -37.52 29.19 -5.56
CA LEU A 24 -37.64 30.59 -5.14
C LEU A 24 -39.10 31.01 -4.94
N VAL A 25 -40.01 30.49 -5.77
CA VAL A 25 -41.40 30.95 -5.83
C VAL A 25 -42.34 29.78 -5.53
N ASN A 26 -43.06 29.88 -4.41
CA ASN A 26 -43.94 28.80 -3.95
C ASN A 26 -45.03 28.44 -4.97
N ALA A 27 -45.64 29.44 -5.61
CA ALA A 27 -46.65 29.20 -6.65
C ALA A 27 -46.09 28.37 -7.82
N MET A 28 -44.84 28.62 -8.22
CA MET A 28 -44.20 27.88 -9.32
C MET A 28 -43.80 26.47 -8.89
N ALA A 29 -43.35 26.28 -7.64
CA ALA A 29 -43.11 24.95 -7.09
C ALA A 29 -44.38 24.11 -7.09
N VAL A 30 -45.51 24.69 -6.65
CA VAL A 30 -46.83 24.03 -6.67
C VAL A 30 -47.31 23.72 -8.09
N CYS A 31 -47.15 24.65 -9.03
CA CYS A 31 -47.42 24.37 -10.45
C CYS A 31 -46.56 23.22 -11.01
N GLY A 32 -45.34 23.05 -10.48
CA GLY A 32 -44.42 21.95 -10.80
C GLY A 32 -44.72 20.63 -10.09
N GLY A 33 -45.81 20.53 -9.32
CA GLY A 33 -46.20 19.31 -8.60
C GLY A 33 -45.52 19.13 -7.24
N LEU A 34 -44.84 20.15 -6.71
CA LEU A 34 -44.23 20.13 -5.39
C LEU A 34 -45.18 20.73 -4.34
N THR A 35 -45.03 20.34 -3.07
CA THR A 35 -45.87 20.91 -1.99
C THR A 35 -45.47 22.33 -1.64
N ARG A 36 -44.17 22.64 -1.71
CA ARG A 36 -43.59 23.97 -1.50
C ARG A 36 -42.22 24.06 -2.18
N THR A 37 -41.57 25.21 -2.08
CA THR A 37 -40.19 25.37 -2.59
C THR A 37 -39.23 24.36 -1.96
N ILE A 38 -38.39 23.77 -2.80
CA ILE A 38 -37.34 22.82 -2.38
C ILE A 38 -35.97 23.51 -2.39
N THR A 39 -35.07 23.11 -1.50
CA THR A 39 -33.68 23.55 -1.50
C THR A 39 -32.94 22.99 -2.72
N HIS A 40 -32.07 23.78 -3.35
CA HIS A 40 -31.28 23.33 -4.49
C HIS A 40 -30.47 22.08 -4.12
N GLY A 41 -30.57 21.02 -4.93
CA GLY A 41 -29.80 19.80 -4.70
C GLY A 41 -28.29 20.07 -4.64
N MET A 42 -27.80 20.98 -5.50
CA MET A 42 -26.39 21.37 -5.51
C MET A 42 -25.96 22.16 -4.26
N TYR A 43 -26.88 22.86 -3.57
CA TYR A 43 -26.60 23.41 -2.25
C TYR A 43 -26.38 22.29 -1.22
N VAL A 44 -27.28 21.31 -1.15
CA VAL A 44 -27.15 20.15 -0.26
C VAL A 44 -25.85 19.39 -0.53
N SER A 45 -25.56 19.14 -1.81
CA SER A 45 -24.33 18.48 -2.28
C SER A 45 -23.07 19.21 -1.81
N THR A 46 -23.03 20.54 -1.94
CA THR A 46 -21.85 21.34 -1.55
C THR A 46 -21.70 21.43 -0.02
N ALA A 47 -22.80 21.54 0.72
CA ALA A 47 -22.80 21.55 2.18
C ALA A 47 -22.27 20.22 2.75
N VAL A 48 -22.77 19.09 2.23
CA VAL A 48 -22.31 17.74 2.59
C VAL A 48 -20.84 17.55 2.21
N ARG A 49 -20.45 17.93 0.99
CA ARG A 49 -19.05 17.85 0.54
C ARG A 49 -18.11 18.62 1.48
N ASN A 50 -18.47 19.83 1.87
CA ASN A 50 -17.65 20.65 2.77
C ASN A 50 -17.51 20.00 4.14
N LEU A 51 -18.60 19.45 4.69
CA LEU A 51 -18.56 18.69 5.93
C LEU A 51 -17.61 17.49 5.85
N VAL A 52 -17.74 16.66 4.80
CA VAL A 52 -16.86 15.50 4.59
C VAL A 52 -15.41 15.93 4.38
N GLN A 53 -15.17 17.03 3.66
CA GLN A 53 -13.82 17.58 3.47
C GLN A 53 -13.16 17.93 4.81
N ARG A 54 -13.90 18.59 5.72
CA ARG A 54 -13.39 18.95 7.05
C ARG A 54 -13.07 17.74 7.92
N LEU A 55 -13.76 16.61 7.72
CA LEU A 55 -13.43 15.36 8.41
C LEU A 55 -12.14 14.70 7.86
N LEU A 56 -11.90 14.87 6.57
CA LEU A 56 -10.75 14.30 5.89
C LEU A 56 -9.47 15.11 6.14
N ASP A 57 -9.59 16.44 6.15
CA ASP A 57 -8.45 17.35 6.23
C ASP A 57 -8.21 17.82 7.68
N ASN A 58 -7.32 17.13 8.40
CA ASN A 58 -6.75 17.66 9.64
C ASN A 58 -5.66 18.74 9.38
N SER A 59 -5.28 18.99 8.13
CA SER A 59 -4.30 20.01 7.74
C SER A 59 -4.39 20.41 6.26
N SER A 60 -4.68 21.71 6.04
CA SER A 60 -4.29 22.62 4.93
C SER A 60 -4.31 22.19 3.45
N GLY A 61 -4.92 21.08 3.04
CA GLY A 61 -4.99 20.74 1.61
C GLY A 61 -6.10 19.77 1.25
N SER A 62 -6.86 20.09 0.20
CA SER A 62 -8.00 19.28 -0.29
C SER A 62 -7.56 17.86 -0.66
N THR A 63 -7.85 16.90 0.22
CA THR A 63 -7.56 15.48 -0.03
C THR A 63 -8.58 14.80 -0.95
N MET A 64 -9.79 15.35 -1.09
CA MET A 64 -10.86 14.75 -1.90
C MET A 64 -10.59 14.94 -3.39
N ARG A 65 -10.50 13.84 -4.14
CA ARG A 65 -10.20 13.79 -5.57
C ARG A 65 -11.44 13.64 -6.43
N ARG A 66 -12.43 12.91 -5.93
CA ARG A 66 -13.67 12.61 -6.63
C ARG A 66 -14.82 12.61 -5.64
N TYR A 67 -15.95 13.16 -6.06
CA TYR A 67 -17.17 13.27 -5.27
C TYR A 67 -18.35 13.19 -6.22
N ASP A 68 -19.15 12.16 -6.05
CA ASP A 68 -20.33 11.88 -6.85
C ASP A 68 -21.51 11.71 -5.91
N VAL A 69 -22.65 12.31 -6.23
CA VAL A 69 -23.87 12.21 -5.42
C VAL A 69 -25.08 11.96 -6.31
N SER A 70 -26.09 11.33 -5.73
CA SER A 70 -27.42 11.19 -6.31
C SER A 70 -28.44 11.74 -5.33
N PHE A 71 -29.31 12.62 -5.84
CA PHE A 71 -30.43 13.17 -5.07
C PHE A 71 -31.59 12.20 -5.17
N VAL A 72 -31.96 11.59 -4.04
CA VAL A 72 -32.97 10.53 -3.97
C VAL A 72 -34.24 10.95 -3.23
N GLY A 73 -34.18 12.08 -2.52
CA GLY A 73 -35.33 12.68 -1.83
C GLY A 73 -35.27 14.21 -1.90
N MET A 74 -36.40 14.84 -1.62
CA MET A 74 -36.52 16.31 -1.68
C MET A 74 -36.20 16.93 -0.33
N VAL A 75 -35.37 17.97 -0.34
CA VAL A 75 -35.01 18.74 0.86
C VAL A 75 -35.66 20.11 0.78
N HIS A 76 -36.15 20.61 1.91
CA HIS A 76 -36.76 21.93 2.00
C HIS A 76 -35.97 22.88 2.90
N ALA A 77 -36.30 24.16 2.80
CA ALA A 77 -35.76 25.19 3.67
C ALA A 77 -36.03 24.84 5.15
N LYS A 78 -35.00 25.06 5.98
CA LYS A 78 -34.93 24.75 7.42
C LYS A 78 -34.91 23.26 7.80
N ASP A 79 -34.96 22.34 6.83
CA ASP A 79 -34.81 20.90 7.14
C ASP A 79 -33.47 20.65 7.84
N ARG A 80 -33.48 19.74 8.80
CA ARG A 80 -32.26 19.27 9.47
C ARG A 80 -31.89 17.91 8.91
N LEU A 81 -30.66 17.80 8.45
CA LEU A 81 -30.13 16.62 7.80
C LEU A 81 -29.07 15.95 8.68
N GLU A 82 -29.17 14.65 8.84
CA GLU A 82 -28.12 13.81 9.41
C GLU A 82 -27.27 13.21 8.29
N VAL A 83 -25.96 13.46 8.34
CA VAL A 83 -24.96 12.94 7.42
C VAL A 83 -24.20 11.80 8.08
N HIS A 84 -24.24 10.63 7.44
CA HIS A 84 -23.47 9.43 7.74
C HIS A 84 -22.35 9.28 6.71
N VAL A 85 -21.14 8.96 7.18
CA VAL A 85 -19.97 8.78 6.32
C VAL A 85 -19.22 7.54 6.79
N GLU A 86 -19.04 6.58 5.91
CA GLU A 86 -18.36 5.32 6.19
C GLU A 86 -17.15 5.13 5.28
N HIS A 87 -16.02 4.68 5.85
CA HIS A 87 -14.87 4.28 5.05
C HIS A 87 -15.01 2.81 4.65
N VAL A 88 -15.35 2.58 3.38
CA VAL A 88 -15.73 1.25 2.89
C VAL A 88 -14.62 0.52 2.15
N ALA A 89 -13.66 1.24 1.53
CA ALA A 89 -12.62 0.61 0.74
C ALA A 89 -11.37 1.49 0.54
N MET A 90 -10.27 0.85 0.15
CA MET A 90 -9.06 1.50 -0.34
C MET A 90 -8.92 1.29 -1.85
N CYS A 91 -8.64 2.36 -2.60
CA CYS A 91 -8.41 2.29 -4.06
C CYS A 91 -7.20 3.16 -4.43
N GLN A 92 -6.17 2.56 -5.05
CA GLN A 92 -4.96 3.25 -5.51
C GLN A 92 -4.28 4.13 -4.43
N GLY A 93 -4.28 3.67 -3.17
CA GLY A 93 -3.72 4.43 -2.03
C GLY A 93 -4.61 5.58 -1.54
N GLY A 94 -5.82 5.74 -2.07
CA GLY A 94 -6.87 6.61 -1.56
C GLY A 94 -7.94 5.84 -0.78
N LYS A 95 -8.64 6.55 0.11
CA LYS A 95 -9.84 6.09 0.82
C LYS A 95 -11.07 6.28 -0.05
N THR A 96 -11.95 5.31 -0.06
CA THR A 96 -13.30 5.39 -0.64
C THR A 96 -14.29 5.48 0.49
N LEU A 97 -15.11 6.53 0.47
CA LEU A 97 -16.13 6.80 1.45
C LEU A 97 -17.51 6.65 0.81
N ASP A 98 -18.42 5.99 1.51
CA ASP A 98 -19.84 6.02 1.21
C ASP A 98 -20.51 7.05 2.14
N ILE A 99 -21.46 7.79 1.59
CA ILE A 99 -22.13 8.92 2.25
C ILE A 99 -23.64 8.71 2.11
N GLU A 100 -24.34 8.78 3.23
CA GLU A 100 -25.80 8.77 3.27
C GLU A 100 -26.29 9.99 4.05
N VAL A 101 -27.35 10.61 3.56
CA VAL A 101 -27.93 11.79 4.19
C VAL A 101 -29.42 11.56 4.38
N HIS A 102 -29.85 11.66 5.63
CA HIS A 102 -31.24 11.47 6.04
C HIS A 102 -31.80 12.75 6.60
N LYS A 103 -33.10 13.00 6.43
CA LYS A 103 -33.81 13.98 7.25
C LYS A 103 -33.93 13.48 8.67
N ILE A 104 -33.71 14.37 9.63
CA ILE A 104 -33.79 14.03 11.05
C ILE A 104 -35.25 13.80 11.49
N ASP A 105 -36.19 14.54 10.90
CA ASP A 105 -37.57 14.57 11.38
C ASP A 105 -38.35 13.28 11.04
N ASP A 106 -38.11 12.69 9.86
CA ASP A 106 -38.84 11.52 9.37
C ASP A 106 -37.92 10.35 8.94
N GLY A 107 -36.60 10.53 8.94
CA GLY A 107 -35.63 9.52 8.52
C GLY A 107 -35.49 9.34 7.00
N GLU A 108 -36.16 10.17 6.18
CA GLU A 108 -36.13 10.05 4.72
C GLU A 108 -34.70 10.18 4.18
N LEU A 109 -34.26 9.20 3.39
CA LEU A 109 -33.00 9.25 2.67
C LEU A 109 -33.12 10.27 1.53
N VAL A 110 -32.29 11.31 1.56
CA VAL A 110 -32.36 12.42 0.59
C VAL A 110 -31.17 12.49 -0.36
N LEU A 111 -30.00 12.00 0.07
CA LEU A 111 -28.79 11.99 -0.74
C LEU A 111 -27.97 10.73 -0.43
N VAL A 112 -27.51 10.08 -1.50
CA VAL A 112 -26.47 9.06 -1.45
C VAL A 112 -25.26 9.56 -2.21
N GLY A 113 -24.06 9.28 -1.71
CA GLY A 113 -22.84 9.79 -2.29
C GLY A 113 -21.65 8.87 -2.12
N LYS A 114 -20.67 9.05 -2.99
CA LYS A 114 -19.35 8.43 -2.89
C LYS A 114 -18.28 9.50 -2.99
N ALA A 115 -17.28 9.39 -2.13
CA ALA A 115 -16.10 10.24 -2.18
C ALA A 115 -14.84 9.41 -2.25
N HIS A 116 -13.89 9.80 -3.11
CA HIS A 116 -12.54 9.26 -3.09
C HIS A 116 -11.58 10.34 -2.61
N ALA A 117 -10.81 10.02 -1.57
CA ALA A 117 -9.87 10.93 -0.95
C ALA A 117 -8.46 10.33 -0.93
N LYS A 118 -7.46 11.16 -1.21
CA LYS A 118 -6.05 10.78 -1.05
C LYS A 118 -5.74 10.54 0.43
N GLN A 119 -4.90 9.55 0.74
CA GLN A 119 -4.32 9.45 2.07
C GLN A 119 -3.33 10.60 2.35
N THR A 120 -3.09 10.86 3.63
CA THR A 120 -2.01 11.76 4.09
C THR A 120 -0.67 11.30 3.53
N ASP A 121 0.17 12.26 3.14
CA ASP A 121 1.51 11.95 2.65
C ASP A 121 2.28 11.12 3.67
N SER A 122 2.71 9.95 3.22
CA SER A 122 3.28 8.91 4.07
C SER A 122 4.63 8.48 3.53
N VAL A 123 5.59 8.28 4.43
CA VAL A 123 6.94 7.81 4.09
C VAL A 123 7.12 6.38 4.62
N TYR A 124 7.58 5.49 3.75
CA TYR A 124 7.94 4.12 4.13
C TYR A 124 9.44 4.03 4.44
N VAL A 125 9.78 3.72 5.69
CA VAL A 125 11.16 3.53 6.13
C VAL A 125 11.40 2.04 6.38
N PHE A 126 12.47 1.49 5.79
CA PHE A 126 12.83 0.09 5.91
C PHE A 126 14.03 -0.10 6.84
N THR A 127 13.89 -0.92 7.88
CA THR A 127 14.97 -1.22 8.83
C THR A 127 16.15 -1.92 8.16
N SER A 128 17.37 -1.69 8.60
CA SER A 128 18.57 -2.34 8.05
C SER A 128 19.03 -3.53 8.92
N ARG A 129 20.29 -3.96 8.70
CA ARG A 129 20.96 -5.00 9.49
C ARG A 129 20.89 -4.69 10.99
N GLY A 130 20.74 -5.72 11.82
CA GLY A 130 20.64 -5.60 13.28
C GLY A 130 19.21 -5.78 13.81
N SER A 131 18.21 -5.75 12.93
CA SER A 131 16.80 -5.98 13.30
C SER A 131 16.31 -7.41 13.06
N GLN A 132 17.16 -8.30 12.56
CA GLN A 132 16.79 -9.70 12.27
C GLN A 132 16.40 -10.47 13.55
N GLN A 133 15.45 -11.40 13.41
CA GLN A 133 15.02 -12.32 14.47
C GLN A 133 14.63 -13.65 13.84
N THR A 134 14.83 -14.75 14.57
CA THR A 134 14.35 -16.08 14.17
C THR A 134 12.84 -16.05 13.98
N GLY A 135 12.34 -16.65 12.91
CA GLY A 135 10.92 -16.68 12.57
C GLY A 135 10.37 -15.36 12.01
N MET A 136 11.22 -14.36 11.71
CA MET A 136 10.78 -13.08 11.16
C MET A 136 9.93 -13.29 9.89
N GLY A 137 8.74 -12.69 9.87
CA GLY A 137 7.86 -12.70 8.71
C GLY A 137 7.12 -14.03 8.48
N MET A 138 7.32 -15.03 9.33
CA MET A 138 6.68 -16.35 9.16
C MET A 138 5.18 -16.33 9.49
N SER A 139 4.73 -15.52 10.44
CA SER A 139 3.30 -15.32 10.68
C SER A 139 2.59 -14.70 9.47
N LEU A 140 3.27 -13.78 8.77
CA LEU A 140 2.76 -13.20 7.51
C LEU A 140 2.77 -14.22 6.37
N TYR A 141 3.82 -15.04 6.28
CA TYR A 141 3.88 -16.13 5.30
C TYR A 141 2.70 -17.10 5.44
N GLU A 142 2.29 -17.43 6.66
CA GLU A 142 1.18 -18.35 6.91
C GLU A 142 -0.20 -17.71 6.65
N SER A 143 -0.35 -16.43 6.98
CA SER A 143 -1.65 -15.73 6.90
C SER A 143 -1.92 -15.02 5.58
N SER A 144 -0.89 -14.69 4.79
CA SER A 144 -1.03 -13.90 3.55
C SER A 144 -0.50 -14.65 2.34
N ARG A 145 -1.40 -14.93 1.38
CA ARG A 145 -1.04 -15.54 0.08
C ARG A 145 0.05 -14.74 -0.65
N ALA A 146 -0.07 -13.41 -0.66
CA ALA A 146 0.90 -12.56 -1.34
C ALA A 146 2.29 -12.58 -0.65
N ALA A 147 2.32 -12.67 0.68
CA ALA A 147 3.56 -12.85 1.41
C ALA A 147 4.17 -14.22 1.10
N LYS A 148 3.34 -15.27 1.11
CA LYS A 148 3.72 -16.64 0.78
C LYS A 148 4.35 -16.75 -0.61
N ASP A 149 3.69 -16.21 -1.64
CA ASP A 149 4.16 -16.25 -3.02
C ASP A 149 5.54 -15.57 -3.19
N ASN A 150 5.80 -14.48 -2.45
CA ASN A 150 7.10 -13.80 -2.47
C ASN A 150 8.21 -14.66 -1.85
N TRP A 151 7.93 -15.32 -0.72
CA TRP A 151 8.86 -16.22 -0.06
C TRP A 151 9.12 -17.48 -0.88
N ASP A 152 8.08 -18.11 -1.41
CA ASP A 152 8.18 -19.32 -2.22
C ASP A 152 9.01 -19.06 -3.50
N ARG A 153 8.85 -17.88 -4.11
CA ARG A 153 9.70 -17.45 -5.25
C ARG A 153 11.17 -17.27 -4.84
N ALA A 154 11.42 -16.69 -3.67
CA ALA A 154 12.77 -16.53 -3.15
C ALA A 154 13.40 -17.90 -2.84
N ASP A 155 12.69 -18.78 -2.15
CA ASP A 155 13.14 -20.14 -1.85
C ASP A 155 13.47 -20.93 -3.11
N LYS A 156 12.61 -20.88 -4.13
CA LYS A 156 12.88 -21.52 -5.42
C LYS A 156 14.18 -21.02 -6.04
N TYR A 157 14.38 -19.70 -6.07
CA TYR A 157 15.59 -19.10 -6.61
C TYR A 157 16.85 -19.51 -5.82
N PHE A 158 16.79 -19.45 -4.49
CA PHE A 158 17.91 -19.84 -3.64
C PHE A 158 18.24 -21.33 -3.75
N LEU A 159 17.21 -22.17 -3.84
CA LEU A 159 17.39 -23.61 -3.98
C LEU A 159 18.02 -23.97 -5.35
N GLU A 160 17.55 -23.35 -6.43
CA GLU A 160 18.03 -23.64 -7.78
C GLU A 160 19.44 -23.07 -8.07
N THR A 161 19.79 -21.95 -7.44
CA THR A 161 21.04 -21.22 -7.68
C THR A 161 22.13 -21.55 -6.65
N TYR A 162 21.75 -21.61 -5.37
CA TYR A 162 22.68 -21.75 -4.24
C TYR A 162 22.52 -23.05 -3.45
N GLY A 163 21.44 -23.82 -3.68
CA GLY A 163 21.26 -25.14 -3.07
C GLY A 163 20.75 -25.13 -1.63
N PHE A 164 20.11 -24.05 -1.18
CA PHE A 164 19.46 -23.99 0.13
C PHE A 164 18.12 -23.23 0.08
N VAL A 165 17.29 -23.42 1.10
CA VAL A 165 15.97 -22.80 1.24
C VAL A 165 16.07 -21.70 2.30
N ILE A 166 15.78 -20.45 1.95
CA ILE A 166 15.97 -19.31 2.86
C ILE A 166 14.95 -19.32 3.99
N THR A 167 13.71 -19.75 3.76
CA THR A 167 12.70 -19.85 4.83
C THR A 167 13.09 -20.85 5.92
N GLN A 168 13.78 -21.94 5.58
CA GLN A 168 14.28 -22.90 6.57
C GLN A 168 15.35 -22.27 7.48
N ILE A 169 16.20 -21.42 6.90
CA ILE A 169 17.21 -20.68 7.65
C ILE A 169 16.53 -19.68 8.59
N VAL A 170 15.50 -18.97 8.12
CA VAL A 170 14.76 -17.99 8.95
C VAL A 170 14.00 -18.67 10.08
N LYS A 171 13.36 -19.81 9.82
CA LYS A 171 12.58 -20.56 10.82
C LYS A 171 13.46 -21.15 11.91
N ASN A 172 14.57 -21.77 11.54
CA ASN A 172 15.33 -22.64 12.43
C ASN A 172 16.65 -22.02 12.91
N ASN A 173 17.13 -20.96 12.25
CA ASN A 173 18.42 -20.29 12.49
C ASN A 173 19.58 -21.27 12.80
N PRO A 174 19.93 -22.17 11.87
CA PRO A 174 20.94 -23.19 12.14
C PRO A 174 22.35 -22.58 12.28
N ASN A 175 23.17 -23.14 13.17
CA ASN A 175 24.58 -22.75 13.34
C ASN A 175 25.47 -23.20 12.17
N GLU A 176 25.03 -24.20 11.42
CA GLU A 176 25.71 -24.74 10.25
C GLU A 176 24.70 -25.05 9.13
N LEU A 177 25.05 -24.68 7.90
CA LEU A 177 24.27 -24.98 6.70
C LEU A 177 25.18 -25.62 5.65
N THR A 178 24.89 -26.87 5.28
CA THR A 178 25.68 -27.57 4.25
C THR A 178 24.93 -27.63 2.93
N VAL A 179 25.57 -27.17 1.87
CA VAL A 179 25.11 -27.28 0.48
C VAL A 179 25.75 -28.51 -0.15
N GLN A 180 24.95 -29.36 -0.77
CA GLN A 180 25.40 -30.58 -1.43
C GLN A 180 25.45 -30.40 -2.95
N PHE A 181 26.57 -30.77 -3.59
CA PHE A 181 26.79 -30.62 -5.03
C PHE A 181 26.52 -31.91 -5.83
N GLY A 182 25.59 -32.73 -5.34
CA GLY A 182 25.21 -34.01 -5.96
C GLY A 182 24.44 -33.88 -7.28
N GLY A 183 24.72 -34.79 -8.21
CA GLY A 183 24.00 -34.91 -9.49
C GLY A 183 24.15 -33.72 -10.44
N ARG A 184 23.37 -33.71 -11.53
CA ARG A 184 23.45 -32.66 -12.57
C ARG A 184 23.13 -31.26 -12.03
N LYS A 185 22.14 -31.16 -11.14
CA LYS A 185 21.76 -29.88 -10.51
C LYS A 185 22.85 -29.39 -9.56
N GLY A 186 23.41 -30.26 -8.73
CA GLY A 186 24.48 -29.91 -7.80
C GLY A 186 25.76 -29.46 -8.50
N LYS A 187 26.14 -30.09 -9.63
CA LYS A 187 27.27 -29.64 -10.45
C LYS A 187 27.09 -28.23 -11.02
N ARG A 188 25.86 -27.84 -11.36
CA ARG A 188 25.56 -26.46 -11.79
C ARG A 188 25.71 -25.47 -10.65
N ILE A 189 25.26 -25.82 -9.46
CA ILE A 189 25.42 -25.01 -8.24
C ILE A 189 26.90 -24.88 -7.89
N GLN A 190 27.65 -25.99 -7.88
CA GLN A 190 29.11 -26.00 -7.65
C GLN A 190 29.84 -25.02 -8.58
N LYS A 191 29.55 -25.09 -9.89
CA LYS A 191 30.10 -24.14 -10.86
C LYS A 191 29.77 -22.69 -10.51
N TYR A 192 28.53 -22.41 -10.11
CA TYR A 192 28.14 -21.07 -9.67
C TYR A 192 28.96 -20.60 -8.46
N TYR A 193 29.30 -21.48 -7.52
CA TYR A 193 30.19 -21.15 -6.39
C TYR A 193 31.63 -20.87 -6.81
N MET A 194 32.17 -21.65 -7.75
CA MET A 194 33.52 -21.45 -8.30
C MET A 194 33.64 -20.13 -9.08
N ASP A 195 32.58 -19.76 -9.80
CA ASP A 195 32.57 -18.56 -10.65
C ASP A 195 32.36 -17.26 -9.83
N MET A 196 32.01 -17.35 -8.54
CA MET A 196 31.83 -16.19 -7.67
C MET A 196 33.18 -15.56 -7.29
N VAL A 197 33.39 -14.33 -7.75
CA VAL A 197 34.59 -13.53 -7.48
C VAL A 197 34.23 -12.22 -6.79
N TYR A 198 35.11 -11.75 -5.90
CA TYR A 198 35.05 -10.43 -5.30
C TYR A 198 36.21 -9.55 -5.78
N ARG A 199 36.00 -8.24 -5.82
CA ARG A 199 37.06 -7.25 -6.04
C ARG A 199 37.25 -6.44 -4.76
N PRO A 200 38.38 -6.60 -4.05
CA PRO A 200 38.64 -5.77 -2.89
C PRO A 200 38.78 -4.29 -3.30
N ARG A 201 38.12 -3.38 -2.56
CA ARG A 201 38.16 -1.93 -2.79
C ARG A 201 39.54 -1.31 -2.51
N CYS A 202 40.31 -1.91 -1.61
CA CYS A 202 41.66 -1.51 -1.31
C CYS A 202 42.63 -2.64 -1.70
N PRO A 203 43.58 -2.40 -2.61
CA PRO A 203 44.68 -3.33 -2.80
C PRO A 203 45.45 -3.46 -1.48
N ARG A 204 45.97 -4.67 -1.19
CA ARG A 204 47.03 -4.81 -0.18
C ARG A 204 48.17 -3.86 -0.57
N VAL A 205 48.80 -3.19 0.41
CA VAL A 205 49.90 -2.24 0.16
C VAL A 205 50.92 -2.87 -0.81
N GLY A 206 51.05 -2.29 -2.01
CA GLY A 206 51.95 -2.78 -3.08
C GLY A 206 51.40 -3.84 -4.05
N GLY A 207 50.14 -4.25 -3.97
CA GLY A 207 49.54 -5.30 -4.81
C GLY A 207 48.53 -4.80 -5.85
N SER A 208 48.52 -5.43 -7.03
CA SER A 208 47.47 -5.25 -8.06
C SER A 208 46.07 -5.58 -7.52
N THR A 209 45.03 -4.94 -8.07
CA THR A 209 43.61 -5.20 -7.79
C THR A 209 43.16 -6.53 -8.40
N THR A 210 43.77 -7.64 -7.98
CA THR A 210 43.42 -8.98 -8.46
C THR A 210 42.04 -9.38 -7.94
N LYS A 211 41.18 -9.87 -8.84
CA LYS A 211 39.91 -10.52 -8.48
C LYS A 211 40.22 -11.69 -7.54
N GLY A 212 39.59 -11.74 -6.36
CA GLY A 212 39.66 -12.88 -5.45
C GLY A 212 38.48 -13.81 -5.66
N MET A 213 38.66 -15.12 -5.47
CA MET A 213 37.53 -16.06 -5.42
C MET A 213 36.80 -15.91 -4.10
N MET A 214 35.46 -15.89 -4.12
CA MET A 214 34.65 -15.80 -2.91
C MET A 214 34.69 -17.10 -2.10
N PHE A 215 34.78 -18.24 -2.79
CA PHE A 215 34.85 -19.58 -2.18
C PHE A 215 36.06 -20.35 -2.72
N PRO A 216 37.30 -19.97 -2.34
CA PRO A 216 38.52 -20.59 -2.88
C PRO A 216 38.66 -22.09 -2.55
N GLN A 217 37.96 -22.57 -1.53
CA GLN A 217 37.89 -23.96 -1.09
C GLN A 217 36.91 -24.84 -1.89
N VAL A 218 36.18 -24.26 -2.85
CA VAL A 218 35.27 -25.02 -3.73
C VAL A 218 35.95 -25.19 -5.09
N ASP A 219 36.28 -26.42 -5.43
CA ASP A 219 36.84 -26.83 -6.72
C ASP A 219 35.92 -27.85 -7.43
N THR A 220 36.37 -28.50 -8.50
CA THR A 220 35.59 -29.49 -9.27
C THR A 220 35.31 -30.80 -8.52
N ASP A 221 36.17 -31.14 -7.55
CA ASP A 221 36.14 -32.41 -6.81
C ASP A 221 35.34 -32.28 -5.51
N THR A 222 35.11 -31.05 -5.06
CA THR A 222 34.29 -30.71 -3.90
C THR A 222 32.86 -31.25 -4.04
N THR A 223 32.42 -32.08 -3.09
CA THR A 223 31.06 -32.67 -3.11
C THR A 223 30.05 -31.89 -2.29
N SER A 224 30.51 -31.07 -1.35
CA SER A 224 29.66 -30.24 -0.49
C SER A 224 30.42 -29.04 0.06
N TYR A 225 29.69 -28.03 0.50
CA TYR A 225 30.25 -26.85 1.16
C TYR A 225 29.42 -26.48 2.38
N ALA A 226 30.07 -26.33 3.53
CA ALA A 226 29.43 -26.00 4.81
C ALA A 226 29.69 -24.54 5.20
N PHE A 227 28.61 -23.78 5.33
CA PHE A 227 28.61 -22.47 5.98
C PHE A 227 28.53 -22.66 7.49
N ARG A 228 29.46 -22.09 8.24
CA ARG A 228 29.51 -22.18 9.70
C ARG A 228 29.45 -20.78 10.31
N CYS A 229 28.59 -20.60 11.30
CA CYS A 229 28.52 -19.36 12.07
C CYS A 229 28.60 -19.69 13.57
N PRO A 230 29.78 -19.52 14.21
CA PRO A 230 29.98 -19.88 15.63
C PRO A 230 29.06 -19.11 16.59
N THR A 231 28.61 -17.92 16.20
CA THR A 231 27.78 -17.04 17.04
C THR A 231 26.28 -17.17 16.75
N GLY A 232 25.85 -18.01 15.81
CA GLY A 232 24.44 -18.16 15.42
C GLY A 232 23.84 -16.92 14.73
N GLN A 233 24.60 -15.85 14.51
CA GLN A 233 24.20 -14.70 13.70
C GLN A 233 24.71 -14.86 12.28
N SER A 234 24.15 -15.83 11.56
CA SER A 234 24.61 -16.15 10.22
C SER A 234 24.47 -14.95 9.27
N GLU A 235 25.39 -14.79 8.31
CA GLU A 235 25.30 -13.77 7.27
C GLU A 235 24.01 -13.90 6.43
N PHE A 236 23.34 -15.05 6.48
CA PHE A 236 22.02 -15.29 5.90
C PHE A 236 20.92 -14.42 6.49
N SER A 237 21.14 -13.84 7.69
CA SER A 237 20.27 -12.84 8.30
C SER A 237 19.98 -11.66 7.36
N MET A 238 20.95 -11.25 6.55
CA MET A 238 20.78 -10.17 5.56
C MET A 238 19.91 -10.61 4.38
N CYS A 239 20.10 -11.84 3.91
CA CYS A 239 19.31 -12.45 2.84
C CYS A 239 17.86 -12.69 3.27
N ALA A 240 17.58 -12.85 4.57
CA ALA A 240 16.25 -12.99 5.13
C ALA A 240 15.49 -11.66 5.25
N VAL A 241 16.19 -10.56 5.58
CA VAL A 241 15.57 -9.24 5.76
C VAL A 241 14.93 -8.72 4.48
N SER A 242 15.51 -9.01 3.31
CA SER A 242 15.02 -8.48 2.03
C SER A 242 13.69 -9.12 1.57
N PRO A 243 13.52 -10.45 1.55
CA PRO A 243 12.24 -11.10 1.32
C PRO A 243 11.19 -10.77 2.39
N SER A 244 11.56 -10.72 3.68
CA SER A 244 10.64 -10.30 4.75
C SER A 244 10.03 -8.92 4.51
N LYS A 245 10.86 -7.94 4.09
CA LYS A 245 10.39 -6.61 3.70
C LYS A 245 9.49 -6.68 2.47
N LYS A 246 9.90 -7.41 1.43
CA LYS A 246 9.09 -7.54 0.22
C LYS A 246 7.73 -8.20 0.51
N ALA A 247 7.70 -9.24 1.31
CA ALA A 247 6.48 -9.95 1.69
C ALA A 247 5.53 -9.07 2.54
N LYS A 248 6.07 -8.22 3.41
CA LYS A 248 5.26 -7.34 4.28
C LYS A 248 4.59 -6.18 3.52
N PHE A 249 5.22 -5.67 2.46
CA PHE A 249 4.78 -4.45 1.79
C PHE A 249 4.24 -4.64 0.37
N PHE A 250 4.53 -5.77 -0.29
CA PHE A 250 4.26 -5.94 -1.72
C PHE A 250 3.25 -7.07 -1.96
N THR A 251 1.97 -6.70 -2.00
CA THR A 251 0.93 -7.54 -2.62
C THR A 251 0.81 -7.21 -4.12
N GLN A 252 0.22 -8.10 -4.90
CA GLN A 252 0.13 -7.97 -6.37
C GLN A 252 -0.54 -6.66 -6.82
N THR A 253 -1.39 -6.06 -5.99
CA THR A 253 -2.04 -4.76 -6.22
C THR A 253 -1.12 -3.56 -5.91
N HIS A 254 -0.07 -3.74 -5.11
CA HIS A 254 0.96 -2.73 -4.83
C HIS A 254 2.10 -2.72 -5.87
N LEU A 255 2.13 -3.68 -6.80
CA LEU A 255 3.17 -3.76 -7.85
C LEU A 255 3.12 -2.61 -8.86
N GLN A 256 2.02 -1.86 -8.93
CA GLN A 256 1.93 -0.69 -9.81
C GLN A 256 2.69 0.54 -9.27
N LEU A 257 3.12 0.55 -8.00
CA LEU A 257 3.62 1.77 -7.34
C LEU A 257 5.12 1.80 -7.00
N VAL A 258 5.85 0.68 -7.09
CA VAL A 258 7.25 0.64 -6.59
C VAL A 258 8.26 0.06 -7.60
N VAL A 259 7.81 -0.52 -8.71
CA VAL A 259 8.70 -1.20 -9.67
C VAL A 259 9.45 -0.23 -10.60
N GLU A 260 8.95 0.99 -10.84
CA GLU A 260 9.67 1.95 -11.70
C GLU A 260 10.86 2.64 -11.03
N ILE A 261 10.88 2.79 -9.70
CA ILE A 261 11.91 3.59 -9.02
C ILE A 261 13.12 2.76 -8.57
N THR A 262 12.94 1.46 -8.32
CA THR A 262 14.02 0.62 -7.76
C THR A 262 14.85 -0.10 -8.84
N ILE A 263 14.29 -0.36 -10.03
CA ILE A 263 15.02 -1.03 -11.12
C ILE A 263 15.97 -0.06 -11.86
N TYR A 264 15.66 1.24 -11.92
CA TYR A 264 16.45 2.20 -12.70
C TYR A 264 17.46 3.06 -11.92
N ARG A 265 17.44 3.08 -10.58
CA ARG A 265 18.31 4.02 -9.82
C ARG A 265 19.15 3.47 -8.67
N VAL A 266 18.97 2.23 -8.21
CA VAL A 266 19.76 1.74 -7.08
C VAL A 266 20.75 0.68 -7.53
N GLY A 267 21.93 1.16 -7.96
CA GLY A 267 23.12 0.37 -8.23
C GLY A 267 23.68 -0.29 -6.97
N PHE A 268 22.98 -1.30 -6.44
CA PHE A 268 23.31 -1.97 -5.18
C PHE A 268 24.44 -3.01 -5.29
N LEU A 269 25.29 -2.90 -6.31
CA LEU A 269 26.52 -3.70 -6.45
C LEU A 269 27.78 -2.83 -6.60
N ARG A 270 27.75 -1.58 -6.12
CA ARG A 270 28.97 -0.76 -5.90
C ARG A 270 29.04 -0.24 -4.47
N SER A 271 28.94 -1.17 -3.52
CA SER A 271 29.59 -1.24 -2.20
C SER A 271 30.95 -1.87 -2.19
#